data_AF-A0A957YRG0-F1
#
_entry.id   AF-A0A957YRG0-F1
#
_cell.length_a   1.000
_cell.length_b   1.000
_cell.length_c   1.000
_cell.angle_alpha   90.00
_cell.angle_beta   90.00
_cell.angle_gamma   90.00
#
_symmetry.space_group_name_H-M   'P 1'
#
loop_
_entity.id
_entity.type
_entity.pdbx_description
1 polymer ?
#
loop_
_entity_poly.entity_id
_entity_poly.type
_entity_poly.pdbx_seq_one_letter_code
_entity_poly.pdbx_strand_id
1 'polypeptide(L)'
;MDQQGNFEFTYKKWRTSFLRNTLIGACILGLIALIPSLATNDPIYQTIYIFLYLIVLSITFLPLNENIKAGVLVALLYFVAIAGITDTGIRGDARLFMLGAITLASLLFSWRAGWVMFVIGILTYLFLGWLILTGRFEIASKSADPGALPGWASNITSMLMLSILVINGIRLSQSEYESSEKRARSFFGALSAERTNLEQRIQERTQVLDKRTSQLQAVADVGKSITSYRNLSELLQQATRLIHENFGYYHVGIFLLDERKEYAVLTATNSEGGRAMLERGHFLKVGETGIVGFAAGNLQARIALDVGADAVYFNNPDLPKTRSEMALPLVASGQILGVLDVQSTESRAFNEDDVSTLQIL
;
A
#
# COMPACT_ATOMS: atom_id res chain seq x y z
N MET A 1 -6.89 -23.38 -3.32
CA MET A 1 -6.43 -22.12 -3.93
C MET A 1 -7.64 -21.45 -4.53
N ASP A 2 -7.94 -20.20 -4.15
CA ASP A 2 -8.76 -19.37 -5.03
C ASP A 2 -7.87 -18.81 -6.16
N GLN A 3 -8.47 -18.13 -7.13
CA GLN A 3 -7.81 -17.62 -8.33
C GLN A 3 -6.71 -16.56 -8.06
N GLN A 4 -6.48 -16.14 -6.81
CA GLN A 4 -5.45 -15.18 -6.40
C GLN A 4 -4.31 -15.81 -5.58
N GLY A 5 -4.27 -17.13 -5.40
CA GLY A 5 -3.15 -17.79 -4.72
C GLY A 5 -3.08 -17.54 -3.20
N ASN A 6 -4.11 -16.96 -2.61
CA ASN A 6 -4.18 -16.74 -1.16
C ASN A 6 -4.48 -18.07 -0.44
N PHE A 7 -3.59 -18.47 0.46
CA PHE A 7 -3.89 -19.47 1.49
C PHE A 7 -4.80 -18.83 2.53
N GLU A 8 -6.09 -18.75 2.22
CA GLU A 8 -7.08 -18.32 3.19
C GLU A 8 -7.38 -19.49 4.15
N PHE A 9 -6.45 -19.72 5.09
CA PHE A 9 -6.65 -20.59 6.24
C PHE A 9 -7.69 -19.93 7.14
N THR A 10 -8.94 -20.35 7.01
CA THR A 10 -10.00 -19.95 7.93
C THR A 10 -10.11 -21.00 9.03
N TYR A 11 -10.15 -20.60 10.30
CA TYR A 11 -10.39 -21.51 11.43
C TYR A 11 -11.58 -22.45 11.17
N LYS A 12 -12.63 -21.94 10.50
CA LYS A 12 -13.79 -22.72 10.05
C LYS A 12 -13.41 -23.88 9.12
N LYS A 13 -12.60 -23.64 8.08
CA LYS A 13 -12.14 -24.68 7.13
C LYS A 13 -11.29 -25.73 7.83
N TRP A 14 -10.38 -25.30 8.71
CA TRP A 14 -9.56 -26.23 9.50
C TRP A 14 -10.43 -27.10 10.40
N ARG A 15 -11.35 -26.48 11.14
CA ARG A 15 -12.30 -27.17 12.03
C ARG A 15 -13.14 -28.20 11.28
N THR A 16 -13.72 -27.83 10.13
CA THR A 16 -14.48 -28.76 9.28
C THR A 16 -13.62 -29.95 8.85
N SER A 17 -12.40 -29.69 8.36
CA SER A 17 -11.49 -30.74 7.89
C SER A 17 -11.06 -31.66 9.02
N PHE A 18 -10.68 -31.08 10.17
CA PHE A 18 -10.32 -31.81 11.37
C PHE A 18 -11.47 -32.71 11.83
N LEU A 19 -12.67 -32.14 12.02
CA LEU A 19 -13.86 -32.88 12.46
C LEU A 19 -14.19 -34.04 11.52
N ARG A 20 -14.16 -33.81 10.21
CA ARG A 20 -14.39 -34.85 9.21
C ARG A 20 -13.36 -35.97 9.31
N ASN A 21 -12.08 -35.63 9.37
CA ASN A 21 -11.00 -36.63 9.43
C ASN A 21 -11.04 -37.42 10.75
N THR A 22 -11.34 -36.76 11.87
CA THR A 22 -11.54 -37.41 13.18
C THR A 22 -12.72 -38.37 13.15
N LEU A 23 -13.85 -37.98 12.56
CA LEU A 23 -15.04 -38.85 12.44
C LEU A 23 -14.78 -40.07 11.56
N ILE A 24 -14.09 -39.91 10.43
CA ILE A 24 -13.68 -41.04 9.58
C ILE A 24 -12.74 -41.97 10.35
N GLY A 25 -11.75 -41.43 11.06
CA GLY A 25 -10.87 -42.21 11.93
C GLY A 25 -11.64 -42.95 13.02
N ALA A 26 -12.64 -42.30 13.63
CA ALA A 26 -13.51 -42.91 14.64
C ALA A 26 -14.37 -44.05 14.05
N CYS A 27 -14.79 -43.99 12.79
CA CYS A 27 -15.45 -45.12 12.12
C CYS A 27 -14.51 -46.33 11.97
N ILE A 28 -13.23 -46.11 11.65
CA ILE A 28 -12.25 -47.18 11.49
C ILE A 28 -11.94 -47.81 12.86
N LEU A 29 -11.58 -46.98 13.83
CA LEU A 29 -11.25 -47.44 15.20
C LEU A 29 -12.48 -48.05 15.89
N GLY A 30 -13.66 -47.48 15.67
CA GLY A 30 -14.92 -48.02 16.19
C GLY A 30 -15.24 -49.40 15.64
N LEU A 31 -14.93 -49.67 14.37
CA LEU A 31 -15.09 -51.01 13.80
C LEU A 31 -14.14 -52.02 14.46
N ILE A 32 -12.88 -51.62 14.68
CA ILE A 32 -11.89 -52.43 15.38
C ILE A 32 -12.35 -52.74 16.81
N ALA A 33 -12.92 -51.76 17.51
CA ALA A 33 -13.47 -51.93 18.86
C ALA A 33 -14.75 -52.78 18.90
N LEU A 34 -15.56 -52.74 17.84
CA LEU A 34 -16.81 -53.51 17.73
C LEU A 34 -16.55 -55.01 17.60
N ILE A 35 -15.54 -55.43 16.85
CA ILE A 35 -15.23 -56.85 16.60
C ILE A 35 -15.09 -57.68 17.90
N PRO A 36 -14.23 -57.31 18.88
CA PRO A 36 -14.12 -58.06 20.13
C PRO A 36 -15.39 -57.97 20.99
N SER A 37 -16.17 -56.88 20.89
CA SER A 37 -17.43 -56.77 21.64
C SER A 37 -18.47 -57.80 21.18
N LEU A 38 -18.51 -58.12 19.88
CA LEU A 38 -19.40 -59.14 19.32
C LEU A 38 -19.01 -60.58 19.73
N ALA A 39 -17.78 -60.79 20.17
CA ALA A 39 -17.30 -62.08 20.67
C ALA A 39 -17.67 -62.33 22.14
N THR A 40 -18.21 -61.34 22.85
CA THR A 40 -18.67 -61.50 24.24
C THR A 40 -20.04 -62.19 24.29
N ASN A 41 -20.35 -62.92 25.36
CA ASN A 41 -21.68 -63.55 25.55
C ASN A 41 -22.70 -62.64 26.25
N ASP A 42 -22.47 -61.32 26.27
CA ASP A 42 -23.34 -60.34 26.92
C ASP A 42 -24.15 -59.54 25.88
N PRO A 43 -25.46 -59.81 25.72
CA PRO A 43 -26.29 -59.15 24.71
C PRO A 43 -26.48 -57.66 24.97
N ILE A 44 -26.44 -57.21 26.24
CA ILE A 44 -26.56 -55.79 26.59
C ILE A 44 -25.30 -55.06 26.15
N TYR A 45 -24.13 -55.62 26.47
CA TYR A 45 -22.84 -55.07 26.07
C TYR A 45 -22.72 -54.96 24.55
N GLN A 46 -23.06 -56.03 23.82
CA GLN A 46 -23.09 -56.02 22.35
C GLN A 46 -24.00 -54.92 21.79
N THR A 47 -25.21 -54.78 22.34
CA THR A 47 -26.19 -53.79 21.86
C THR A 47 -25.68 -52.36 22.04
N ILE A 48 -25.01 -52.06 23.16
CA ILE A 48 -24.41 -50.74 23.42
C ILE A 48 -23.33 -50.43 22.39
N TYR A 49 -22.41 -51.36 22.13
CA TYR A 49 -21.32 -51.14 21.16
C TYR A 49 -21.83 -50.98 19.73
N ILE A 50 -22.80 -51.78 19.31
CA ILE A 50 -23.46 -51.63 18.00
C ILE A 50 -24.13 -50.25 17.90
N PHE A 51 -24.87 -49.84 18.93
CA PHE A 51 -25.55 -48.55 18.94
C PHE A 51 -24.59 -47.37 18.89
N LEU A 52 -23.52 -47.38 19.69
CA LEU A 52 -22.46 -46.35 19.66
C LEU A 52 -21.81 -46.27 18.27
N TYR A 53 -21.51 -47.43 17.66
CA TYR A 53 -20.94 -47.49 16.33
C TYR A 53 -21.88 -46.90 15.26
N LEU A 54 -23.17 -47.22 15.32
CA LEU A 54 -24.19 -46.67 14.42
C LEU A 54 -24.34 -45.16 14.57
N ILE A 55 -24.22 -44.60 15.79
CA ILE A 55 -24.23 -43.15 15.98
C ILE A 55 -23.02 -42.53 15.28
N VAL A 56 -21.82 -43.07 15.48
CA VAL A 56 -20.59 -42.56 14.83
C VAL A 56 -20.71 -42.61 13.31
N LEU A 57 -21.23 -43.70 12.75
CA LEU A 57 -21.47 -43.85 11.31
C LEU A 57 -22.51 -42.83 10.81
N SER A 58 -23.60 -42.66 11.55
CA SER A 58 -24.67 -41.70 11.22
C SER A 58 -24.15 -40.26 11.19
N ILE A 59 -23.44 -39.80 12.21
CA ILE A 59 -22.92 -38.43 12.24
C ILE A 59 -21.81 -38.19 11.21
N THR A 60 -21.12 -39.24 10.78
CA THR A 60 -20.05 -39.15 9.77
C THR A 60 -20.65 -38.90 8.38
N PHE A 61 -21.58 -39.76 7.95
CA PHE A 61 -22.07 -39.76 6.57
C PHE A 61 -23.34 -38.97 6.33
N LEU A 62 -24.16 -38.72 7.36
CA LEU A 62 -25.37 -37.91 7.18
C LEU A 62 -25.03 -36.42 6.99
N PRO A 63 -25.83 -35.68 6.21
CA PRO A 63 -25.66 -34.25 5.98
C PRO A 63 -26.17 -33.42 7.18
N LEU A 64 -25.55 -33.59 8.34
CA LEU A 64 -25.86 -32.84 9.56
C LEU A 64 -24.99 -31.58 9.67
N ASN A 65 -25.48 -30.60 10.44
CA ASN A 65 -24.72 -29.41 10.81
C ASN A 65 -23.43 -29.79 11.57
N GLU A 66 -22.30 -29.17 11.23
CA GLU A 66 -20.99 -29.42 11.85
C GLU A 66 -21.01 -29.23 13.37
N ASN A 67 -21.78 -28.27 13.87
CA ASN A 67 -21.93 -28.05 15.32
C ASN A 67 -22.59 -29.26 16.00
N ILE A 68 -23.57 -29.89 15.34
CA ILE A 68 -24.25 -31.09 15.85
C ILE A 68 -23.27 -32.26 15.81
N LYS A 69 -22.56 -32.46 14.69
CA LYS A 69 -21.54 -33.51 14.56
C LYS A 69 -20.47 -33.43 15.65
N ALA A 70 -19.93 -32.23 15.88
CA ALA A 70 -18.95 -31.98 16.93
C ALA A 70 -19.54 -32.22 18.34
N GLY A 71 -20.76 -31.77 18.59
CA GLY A 71 -21.44 -31.93 19.88
C GLY A 71 -21.70 -33.41 20.21
N VAL A 72 -22.21 -34.18 19.23
CA VAL A 72 -22.44 -35.61 19.40
C VAL A 72 -21.13 -36.36 19.61
N LEU A 73 -20.05 -36.01 18.90
CA LEU A 73 -18.74 -36.63 19.10
C LEU A 73 -18.21 -36.41 20.53
N VAL A 74 -18.28 -35.17 21.05
CA VAL A 74 -17.89 -34.86 22.43
C VAL A 74 -18.78 -35.58 23.43
N ALA A 75 -20.09 -35.60 23.20
CA ALA A 75 -21.05 -36.30 24.06
C ALA A 75 -20.79 -37.80 24.09
N LEU A 76 -20.48 -38.43 22.96
CA LEU A 76 -20.14 -39.85 22.89
C LEU A 76 -18.93 -40.18 23.75
N LEU A 77 -17.84 -39.43 23.64
CA LEU A 77 -16.65 -39.64 24.48
C LEU A 77 -16.99 -39.46 25.97
N TYR A 78 -17.81 -38.48 26.30
CA TYR A 78 -18.25 -38.25 27.67
C TYR A 78 -19.12 -39.40 28.21
N PHE A 79 -20.06 -39.92 27.41
CA PHE A 79 -20.89 -41.06 27.79
C PHE A 79 -20.06 -42.34 27.93
N VAL A 80 -19.12 -42.60 27.03
CA VAL A 80 -18.18 -43.73 27.13
C VAL A 80 -17.33 -43.60 28.39
N ALA A 81 -16.89 -42.39 28.75
CA ALA A 81 -16.19 -42.17 30.01
C ALA A 81 -17.05 -42.54 31.23
N ILE A 82 -18.31 -42.12 31.28
CA ILE A 82 -19.23 -42.48 32.36
C ILE A 82 -19.42 -44.00 32.42
N ALA A 83 -19.70 -44.63 31.27
CA ALA A 83 -19.89 -46.07 31.16
C ALA A 83 -18.67 -46.84 31.69
N GLY A 84 -17.46 -46.40 31.33
CA GLY A 84 -16.22 -46.99 31.81
C GLY A 84 -16.04 -46.88 33.33
N ILE A 85 -16.44 -45.75 33.95
CA ILE A 85 -16.40 -45.58 35.41
C ILE A 85 -17.38 -46.55 36.08
N THR A 86 -18.60 -46.66 35.55
CA THR A 86 -19.63 -47.54 36.13
C THR A 86 -19.30 -49.01 35.95
N ASP A 87 -18.52 -49.36 34.92
CA ASP A 87 -18.12 -50.75 34.66
C ASP A 87 -16.89 -51.17 35.48
N THR A 88 -15.81 -50.38 35.42
CA THR A 88 -14.49 -50.77 35.94
C THR A 88 -13.97 -49.89 37.09
N GLY A 89 -14.75 -48.91 37.53
CA GLY A 89 -14.36 -47.98 38.59
C GLY A 89 -13.13 -47.15 38.20
N ILE A 90 -12.12 -47.11 39.09
CA ILE A 90 -10.91 -46.29 38.89
C ILE A 90 -9.85 -46.92 37.98
N ARG A 91 -9.96 -48.22 37.70
CA ARG A 91 -8.89 -48.97 36.99
C ARG A 91 -9.03 -48.94 35.47
N GLY A 92 -10.19 -48.53 34.95
CA GLY A 92 -10.44 -48.45 33.52
C GLY A 92 -9.83 -47.26 32.79
N ASP A 93 -10.23 -47.14 31.54
CA ASP A 93 -9.81 -46.13 30.57
C ASP A 93 -10.73 -44.89 30.52
N ALA A 94 -11.77 -44.85 31.35
CA ALA A 94 -12.72 -43.73 31.42
C ALA A 94 -12.09 -42.33 31.47
N ARG A 95 -10.98 -42.19 32.20
CA ARG A 95 -10.23 -40.92 32.30
C ARG A 95 -9.67 -40.45 30.96
N LEU A 96 -9.27 -41.38 30.08
CA LEU A 96 -8.76 -41.07 28.75
C LEU A 96 -9.88 -40.52 27.86
N PHE A 97 -11.07 -41.14 27.91
CA PHE A 97 -12.23 -40.66 27.19
C PHE A 97 -12.73 -39.31 27.72
N MET A 98 -12.68 -39.09 29.05
CA MET A 98 -13.01 -37.81 29.67
C MET A 98 -12.06 -36.70 29.22
N LEU A 99 -10.75 -36.96 29.26
CA LEU A 99 -9.74 -36.04 28.73
C LEU A 99 -9.93 -35.79 27.22
N GLY A 100 -10.28 -36.83 26.46
CA GLY A 100 -10.63 -36.72 25.04
C GLY A 100 -11.83 -35.80 24.80
N ALA A 101 -12.89 -35.93 25.60
CA ALA A 101 -14.07 -35.07 25.53
C ALA A 101 -13.72 -33.60 25.83
N ILE A 102 -12.94 -33.35 26.88
CA ILE A 102 -12.46 -31.99 27.25
C ILE A 102 -11.60 -31.40 26.12
N THR A 103 -10.68 -32.20 25.57
CA THR A 103 -9.78 -31.78 24.49
C THR A 103 -10.56 -31.43 23.22
N LEU A 104 -11.47 -32.31 22.80
CA LEU A 104 -12.31 -32.06 21.63
C LEU A 104 -13.27 -30.90 21.83
N ALA A 105 -13.83 -30.71 23.02
CA ALA A 105 -14.66 -29.54 23.32
C ALA A 105 -13.85 -28.23 23.23
N SER A 106 -12.61 -28.23 23.73
CA SER A 106 -11.68 -27.10 23.66
C SER A 106 -11.33 -26.73 22.23
N LEU A 107 -11.13 -27.75 21.39
CA LEU A 107 -10.63 -27.61 20.03
C LEU A 107 -11.75 -27.32 19.01
N LEU A 108 -12.89 -28.00 19.13
CA LEU A 108 -14.01 -27.93 18.19
C LEU A 108 -15.00 -26.79 18.47
N PHE A 109 -15.02 -26.23 19.69
CA PHE A 109 -15.94 -25.13 20.03
C PHE A 109 -15.16 -23.88 20.47
N SER A 110 -14.54 -23.95 21.64
CA SER A 110 -13.70 -22.87 22.17
C SER A 110 -12.95 -23.35 23.41
N TRP A 111 -11.84 -22.70 23.75
CA TRP A 111 -11.16 -22.96 25.02
C TRP A 111 -12.07 -22.80 26.26
N ARG A 112 -13.13 -21.98 26.17
CA ARG A 112 -14.15 -21.83 27.23
C ARG A 112 -15.03 -23.07 27.35
N ALA A 113 -15.43 -23.67 26.22
CA ALA A 113 -16.17 -24.92 26.22
C ALA A 113 -15.36 -26.07 26.84
N GLY A 114 -14.03 -26.03 26.66
CA GLY A 114 -13.08 -26.89 27.39
C GLY A 114 -13.23 -26.82 28.90
N TRP A 115 -13.21 -25.61 29.46
CA TRP A 115 -13.41 -25.39 30.90
C TRP A 115 -14.78 -25.85 31.39
N VAL A 116 -15.84 -25.65 30.61
CA VAL A 116 -17.19 -26.14 30.94
C VAL A 116 -17.19 -27.67 31.02
N MET A 117 -16.66 -28.35 29.99
CA MET A 117 -16.57 -29.81 29.99
C MET A 117 -15.65 -30.34 31.10
N PHE A 118 -14.60 -29.62 31.44
CA PHE A 118 -13.72 -29.96 32.55
C PHE A 118 -14.45 -29.93 33.89
N VAL A 119 -15.20 -28.85 34.18
CA VAL A 119 -15.99 -28.75 35.42
C VAL A 119 -17.04 -29.86 35.48
N ILE A 120 -17.75 -30.11 34.37
CA ILE A 120 -18.72 -31.20 34.26
C ILE A 120 -18.03 -32.55 34.53
N GLY A 121 -16.89 -32.83 33.89
CA GLY A 121 -16.15 -34.08 34.06
C GLY A 121 -15.66 -34.30 35.49
N ILE A 122 -15.16 -33.25 36.16
CA ILE A 122 -14.71 -33.32 37.56
C ILE A 122 -15.89 -33.58 38.50
N LEU A 123 -17.01 -32.87 38.32
CA LEU A 123 -18.21 -33.08 39.13
C LEU A 123 -18.75 -34.51 38.96
N THR A 124 -18.73 -35.04 37.73
CA THR A 124 -19.13 -36.42 37.45
C THR A 124 -18.20 -37.43 38.10
N TYR A 125 -16.88 -37.20 38.06
CA TYR A 125 -15.91 -38.07 38.75
C TYR A 125 -16.11 -38.06 40.28
N LEU A 126 -16.33 -36.89 40.86
CA LEU A 126 -16.60 -36.75 42.30
C LEU A 126 -17.91 -37.43 42.69
N PHE A 127 -18.97 -37.23 41.91
CA PHE A 127 -20.29 -37.77 42.17
C PHE A 127 -20.31 -39.30 42.04
N LEU A 128 -19.79 -39.85 40.94
CA LEU A 128 -19.73 -41.30 40.75
C LEU A 128 -18.78 -41.96 41.75
N GLY A 129 -17.62 -41.34 42.02
CA GLY A 129 -16.70 -41.83 43.04
C GLY A 129 -17.34 -41.87 44.42
N TRP A 130 -18.10 -40.84 44.80
CA TRP A 130 -18.85 -40.83 46.06
C TRP A 130 -19.93 -41.92 46.10
N LEU A 131 -20.70 -42.12 45.02
CA LEU A 131 -21.70 -43.18 44.96
C LEU A 131 -21.09 -44.58 45.11
N ILE A 132 -19.97 -44.84 44.44
CA ILE A 132 -19.27 -46.12 44.47
C ILE A 132 -18.64 -46.36 45.84
N LEU A 133 -17.93 -45.37 46.40
CA LEU A 133 -17.25 -45.50 47.70
C LEU A 133 -18.22 -45.63 48.88
N THR A 134 -19.44 -45.08 48.77
CA THR A 134 -20.49 -45.22 49.79
C THR A 134 -21.33 -46.48 49.63
N GLY A 135 -21.06 -47.31 48.62
CA GLY A 135 -21.82 -48.53 48.32
C GLY A 135 -23.24 -48.27 47.79
N ARG A 136 -23.56 -47.03 47.39
CA ARG A 136 -24.86 -46.68 46.79
C ARG A 136 -24.96 -47.11 45.34
N PHE A 137 -23.83 -47.41 44.71
CA PHE A 137 -23.73 -47.93 43.36
C PHE A 137 -22.65 -49.00 43.31
N GLU A 138 -23.01 -50.20 42.84
CA GLU A 138 -22.05 -51.29 42.61
C GLU A 138 -21.57 -51.25 41.16
N ILE A 139 -20.25 -51.36 40.96
CA ILE A 139 -19.68 -51.45 39.63
C ILE A 139 -20.08 -52.75 38.94
N ALA A 140 -20.25 -52.72 37.62
CA ALA A 140 -20.75 -53.87 36.87
C ALA A 140 -19.72 -55.02 36.82
N SER A 141 -18.43 -54.69 36.68
CA SER A 141 -17.37 -55.69 36.63
C SER A 141 -16.98 -56.19 38.03
N LYS A 142 -17.34 -57.44 38.33
CA LYS A 142 -17.02 -58.11 39.61
C LYS A 142 -15.53 -58.40 39.81
N SER A 143 -14.74 -58.37 38.75
CA SER A 143 -13.29 -58.57 38.79
C SER A 143 -12.51 -57.27 38.98
N ALA A 144 -13.17 -56.13 38.82
CA ALA A 144 -12.59 -54.82 39.04
C ALA A 144 -12.71 -54.42 40.53
N ASP A 145 -11.66 -53.79 41.04
CA ASP A 145 -11.66 -53.19 42.37
C ASP A 145 -12.23 -51.77 42.26
N PRO A 146 -13.30 -51.43 43.00
CA PRO A 146 -13.89 -50.08 43.03
C PRO A 146 -12.89 -48.99 43.42
N GLY A 147 -11.80 -49.39 44.09
CA GLY A 147 -10.74 -48.53 44.54
C GLY A 147 -11.06 -47.83 45.86
N ALA A 148 -10.03 -47.20 46.43
CA ALA A 148 -10.13 -46.43 47.66
C ALA A 148 -10.06 -44.92 47.40
N LEU A 149 -10.47 -44.12 48.40
CA LEU A 149 -10.45 -42.66 48.34
C LEU A 149 -9.12 -42.06 47.84
N PRO A 150 -7.92 -42.55 48.25
CA PRO A 150 -6.66 -42.03 47.72
C PRO A 150 -6.48 -42.26 46.21
N GLY A 151 -6.99 -43.37 45.67
CA GLY A 151 -6.93 -43.67 44.23
C GLY A 151 -7.81 -42.73 43.42
N TRP A 152 -9.04 -42.50 43.90
CA TRP A 152 -9.95 -41.50 43.32
C TRP A 152 -9.34 -40.09 43.36
N ALA A 153 -8.76 -39.69 44.49
CA ALA A 153 -8.11 -38.39 44.64
C ALA A 153 -6.91 -38.23 43.68
N SER A 154 -6.09 -39.28 43.51
CA SER A 154 -4.96 -39.28 42.57
C SER A 154 -5.42 -39.16 41.11
N ASN A 155 -6.46 -39.91 40.73
CA ASN A 155 -7.04 -39.82 39.38
C ASN A 155 -7.62 -38.43 39.10
N ILE A 156 -8.34 -37.84 40.06
CA ILE A 156 -8.84 -36.46 39.94
C ILE A 156 -7.66 -35.49 39.79
N THR A 157 -6.62 -35.62 40.61
CA THR A 157 -5.45 -34.72 40.56
C THR A 157 -4.73 -34.79 39.20
N SER A 158 -4.49 -35.99 38.68
CA SER A 158 -3.87 -36.15 37.36
C SER A 158 -4.76 -35.62 36.22
N MET A 159 -6.08 -35.82 36.31
CA MET A 159 -7.03 -35.25 35.35
C MET A 159 -7.08 -33.72 35.43
N LEU A 160 -7.04 -33.14 36.63
CA LEU A 160 -6.92 -31.69 36.85
C LEU A 160 -5.68 -31.14 36.16
N MET A 161 -4.51 -31.73 36.43
CA MET A 161 -3.24 -31.29 35.85
C MET A 161 -3.25 -31.37 34.32
N LEU A 162 -3.65 -32.51 33.75
CA LEU A 162 -3.66 -32.72 32.30
C LEU A 162 -4.70 -31.84 31.60
N SER A 163 -5.89 -31.68 32.18
CA SER A 163 -6.93 -30.83 31.59
C SER A 163 -6.49 -29.37 31.57
N ILE A 164 -5.93 -28.86 32.67
CA ILE A 164 -5.42 -27.48 32.75
C ILE A 164 -4.32 -27.26 31.71
N LEU A 165 -3.38 -28.21 31.60
CA LEU A 165 -2.28 -28.14 30.64
C LEU A 165 -2.80 -28.10 29.20
N VAL A 166 -3.72 -29.01 28.85
CA VAL A 166 -4.30 -29.10 27.51
C VAL A 166 -5.13 -27.86 27.17
N ILE A 167 -6.02 -27.43 28.06
CA ILE A 167 -6.87 -26.25 27.84
C ILE A 167 -6.00 -25.00 27.70
N ASN A 168 -4.99 -24.83 28.54
CA ASN A 168 -4.07 -23.69 28.43
C ASN A 168 -3.23 -23.74 27.16
N GLY A 169 -2.72 -24.92 26.77
CA GLY A 169 -1.98 -25.10 25.53
C GLY A 169 -2.83 -24.74 24.30
N ILE A 170 -4.08 -25.22 24.26
CA ILE A 170 -5.04 -24.89 23.20
C ILE A 170 -5.38 -23.40 23.23
N ARG A 171 -5.63 -22.81 24.40
CA ARG A 171 -5.93 -21.38 24.56
C ARG A 171 -4.80 -20.51 24.02
N LEU A 172 -3.56 -20.79 24.43
CA LEU A 172 -2.36 -20.06 23.99
C LEU A 172 -2.21 -20.17 22.48
N SER A 173 -2.27 -21.40 21.96
CA SER A 173 -2.16 -21.65 20.52
C SER A 173 -3.24 -20.90 19.73
N GLN A 174 -4.52 -21.03 20.12
CA GLN A 174 -5.63 -20.32 19.46
C GLN A 174 -5.44 -18.80 19.53
N SER A 175 -5.04 -18.25 20.68
CA SER A 175 -4.83 -16.80 20.84
C SER A 175 -3.66 -16.26 20.00
N GLU A 176 -2.59 -17.03 19.86
CA GLU A 176 -1.44 -16.66 19.02
C GLU A 176 -1.78 -16.76 17.53
N TYR A 177 -2.59 -17.76 17.14
CA TYR A 177 -3.13 -17.85 15.79
C TYR A 177 -4.02 -16.66 15.44
N GLU A 178 -4.94 -16.24 16.31
CA GLU A 178 -5.77 -15.07 16.07
C GLU A 178 -4.94 -13.78 15.96
N SER A 179 -3.91 -13.65 16.80
CA SER A 179 -3.02 -12.49 16.82
C SER A 179 -2.13 -12.45 15.58
N SER A 180 -1.58 -13.60 15.17
CA SER A 180 -0.77 -13.72 13.96
C SER A 180 -1.59 -13.47 12.69
N GLU A 181 -2.84 -13.92 12.63
CA GLU A 181 -3.74 -13.64 11.52
C GLU A 181 -3.99 -12.12 11.37
N LYS A 182 -4.28 -11.42 12.47
CA LYS A 182 -4.45 -9.96 12.47
C LYS A 182 -3.19 -9.24 12.02
N ARG A 183 -2.02 -9.63 12.54
CA ARG A 183 -0.72 -9.07 12.13
C ARG A 183 -0.47 -9.27 10.64
N ALA A 184 -0.66 -10.48 10.14
CA ALA A 184 -0.50 -10.80 8.72
C ALA A 184 -1.43 -9.97 7.85
N ARG A 185 -2.73 -9.90 8.17
CA ARG A 185 -3.70 -9.08 7.43
C ARG A 185 -3.32 -7.60 7.41
N SER A 186 -2.90 -7.05 8.56
CA SER A 186 -2.48 -5.64 8.64
C SER A 186 -1.21 -5.36 7.81
N PHE A 187 -0.24 -6.28 7.85
CA PHE A 187 0.99 -6.17 7.08
C PHE A 187 0.72 -6.24 5.58
N PHE A 188 -0.10 -7.20 5.14
CA PHE A 188 -0.51 -7.30 3.73
C PHE A 188 -1.26 -6.04 3.28
N GLY A 189 -2.19 -5.53 4.09
CA GLY A 189 -2.89 -4.28 3.78
C GLY A 189 -1.94 -3.09 3.61
N ALA A 190 -0.97 -2.94 4.51
CA ALA A 190 0.05 -1.90 4.42
C ALA A 190 0.95 -2.06 3.18
N LEU A 191 1.37 -3.29 2.87
CA LEU A 191 2.20 -3.59 1.71
C LEU A 191 1.47 -3.30 0.39
N SER A 192 0.19 -3.68 0.30
CA SER A 192 -0.64 -3.37 -0.85
C SER A 192 -0.82 -1.87 -1.04
N ALA A 193 -1.07 -1.11 0.04
CA ALA A 193 -1.17 0.34 -0.01
C ALA A 193 0.13 1.02 -0.45
N GLU A 194 1.27 0.57 0.07
CA GLU A 194 2.59 1.08 -0.33
C GLU A 194 2.89 0.78 -1.80
N ARG A 195 2.59 -0.45 -2.27
CA ARG A 195 2.73 -0.82 -3.67
C ARG A 195 1.91 0.10 -4.58
N THR A 196 0.65 0.35 -4.25
CA THR A 196 -0.21 1.26 -5.04
C THR A 196 0.34 2.69 -5.03
N ASN A 197 0.86 3.17 -3.89
CA ASN A 197 1.50 4.49 -3.83
C ASN A 197 2.74 4.58 -4.73
N LEU A 198 3.59 3.55 -4.71
CA LEU A 198 4.77 3.47 -5.57
C LEU A 198 4.41 3.41 -7.06
N GLU A 199 3.41 2.60 -7.43
CA GLU A 199 2.91 2.53 -8.80
C GLU A 199 2.41 3.90 -9.29
N GLN A 200 1.67 4.64 -8.45
CA GLN A 200 1.23 6.00 -8.76
C GLN A 200 2.41 6.96 -8.94
N ARG A 201 3.40 6.95 -8.02
CA ARG A 201 4.60 7.80 -8.13
C ARG A 201 5.41 7.51 -9.39
N ILE A 202 5.52 6.24 -9.78
CA ILE A 202 6.18 5.85 -11.02
C ILE A 202 5.42 6.44 -12.21
N GLN A 203 4.09 6.29 -12.25
CA GLN A 203 3.27 6.82 -13.33
C GLN A 203 3.37 8.35 -13.45
N GLU A 204 3.31 9.07 -12.33
CA GLU A 204 3.49 10.53 -12.30
C GLU A 204 4.87 10.95 -12.82
N ARG A 205 5.94 10.27 -12.39
CA ARG A 205 7.30 10.54 -12.88
C ARG A 205 7.46 10.26 -14.37
N THR A 206 6.88 9.15 -14.86
CA THR A 206 6.91 8.81 -16.29
C THR A 206 6.21 9.89 -17.11
N GLN A 207 5.04 10.37 -16.69
CA GLN A 207 4.34 11.46 -17.38
C GLN A 207 5.16 12.76 -17.44
N VAL A 208 5.83 13.12 -16.33
CA VAL A 208 6.70 14.31 -16.29
C VAL A 208 7.91 14.13 -17.24
N LEU A 209 8.51 12.95 -17.27
CA LEU A 209 9.62 12.63 -18.17
C LEU A 209 9.19 12.68 -19.63
N ASP A 210 8.02 12.12 -19.97
CA ASP A 210 7.47 12.15 -21.32
C ASP A 210 7.27 13.60 -21.79
N LYS A 211 6.64 14.44 -20.96
CA LYS A 211 6.44 15.87 -21.26
C LYS A 211 7.76 16.59 -21.50
N ARG A 212 8.77 16.35 -20.65
CA ARG A 212 10.09 16.98 -20.78
C ARG A 212 10.82 16.50 -22.04
N THR A 213 10.66 15.24 -22.40
CA THR A 213 11.22 14.65 -23.63
C THR A 213 10.57 15.28 -24.86
N SER A 214 9.24 15.44 -24.88
CA SER A 214 8.53 16.14 -25.95
C SER A 214 8.97 17.59 -26.09
N GLN A 215 9.19 18.30 -24.98
CA GLN A 215 9.71 19.68 -25.00
C GLN A 215 11.13 19.75 -25.58
N LEU A 216 12.03 18.85 -25.16
CA LEU A 216 13.38 18.78 -25.71
C LEU A 216 13.39 18.46 -27.21
N GLN A 217 12.50 17.57 -27.65
CA GLN A 217 12.33 17.26 -29.07
C GLN A 217 11.88 18.50 -29.86
N ALA A 218 10.88 19.23 -29.37
CA ALA A 218 10.41 20.46 -30.01
C ALA A 218 11.52 21.53 -30.10
N VAL A 219 12.31 21.70 -29.03
CA VAL A 219 13.47 22.62 -29.03
C VAL A 219 14.51 22.17 -30.06
N ALA A 220 14.81 20.87 -30.15
CA ALA A 220 15.74 20.33 -31.13
C ALA A 220 15.25 20.56 -32.57
N ASP A 221 13.95 20.40 -32.83
CA ASP A 221 13.33 20.62 -34.14
C ASP A 221 13.37 22.11 -34.56
N VAL A 222 13.14 23.03 -33.61
CA VAL A 222 13.27 24.48 -33.82
C VAL A 222 14.73 24.85 -34.09
N GLY A 223 15.68 24.37 -33.28
CA GLY A 223 17.11 24.62 -33.47
C GLY A 223 17.61 24.14 -34.83
N LYS A 224 17.17 22.96 -35.27
CA LYS A 224 17.46 22.43 -36.62
C LYS A 224 16.91 23.35 -37.72
N SER A 225 15.72 23.92 -37.52
CA SER A 225 15.09 24.84 -38.48
C SER A 225 15.84 26.18 -38.58
N ILE A 226 16.36 26.72 -37.48
CA ILE A 226 17.11 27.99 -37.46
C ILE A 226 18.44 27.88 -38.22
N THR A 227 19.15 26.75 -38.11
CA THR A 227 20.40 26.52 -38.85
C THR A 227 20.26 26.44 -40.38
N SER A 228 19.02 26.46 -40.89
CA SER A 228 18.74 26.41 -42.34
C SER A 228 18.71 27.78 -43.03
N TYR A 229 18.72 28.90 -42.28
CA TYR A 229 18.69 30.24 -42.86
C TYR A 229 20.09 30.77 -43.22
N ARG A 230 20.30 31.07 -44.50
CA ARG A 230 21.57 31.47 -45.12
C ARG A 230 21.85 32.99 -45.12
N ASN A 231 20.99 33.82 -44.51
CA ASN A 231 21.11 35.29 -44.51
C ASN A 231 20.79 35.88 -43.13
N LEU A 232 21.83 36.26 -42.37
CA LEU A 232 21.71 36.80 -41.01
C LEU A 232 20.81 38.04 -40.94
N SER A 233 20.88 38.91 -41.94
CA SER A 233 20.07 40.13 -42.02
C SER A 233 18.57 39.84 -42.09
N GLU A 234 18.18 38.82 -42.86
CA GLU A 234 16.77 38.39 -42.96
C GLU A 234 16.28 37.78 -41.65
N LEU A 235 17.13 37.03 -40.95
CA LEU A 235 16.79 36.44 -39.66
C LEU A 235 16.56 37.52 -38.58
N LEU A 236 17.45 38.51 -38.48
CA LEU A 236 17.30 39.61 -37.52
C LEU A 236 16.06 40.48 -37.84
N GLN A 237 15.81 40.71 -39.13
CA GLN A 237 14.61 41.41 -39.58
C GLN A 237 13.33 40.61 -39.24
N GLN A 238 13.37 39.28 -39.40
CA GLN A 238 12.27 38.41 -38.99
C GLN A 238 12.05 38.45 -37.48
N ALA A 239 13.12 38.42 -36.69
CA ALA A 239 13.06 38.44 -35.23
C ALA A 239 12.39 39.72 -34.72
N THR A 240 12.82 40.89 -35.19
CA THR A 240 12.20 42.18 -34.79
C THR A 240 10.71 42.23 -35.13
N ARG A 241 10.32 41.71 -36.29
CA ARG A 241 8.90 41.61 -36.69
C ARG A 241 8.10 40.69 -35.76
N LEU A 242 8.60 39.48 -35.48
CA LEU A 242 7.90 38.52 -34.61
C LEU A 242 7.76 39.04 -33.17
N ILE A 243 8.78 39.72 -32.66
CA ILE A 243 8.74 40.35 -31.34
C ILE A 243 7.66 41.45 -31.32
N HIS A 244 7.60 42.29 -32.36
CA HIS A 244 6.53 43.28 -32.49
C HIS A 244 5.14 42.64 -32.56
N GLU A 245 4.94 41.64 -33.42
CA GLU A 245 3.62 41.02 -33.66
C GLU A 245 3.09 40.27 -32.42
N ASN A 246 3.97 39.59 -31.68
CA ASN A 246 3.57 38.77 -30.53
C ASN A 246 3.42 39.57 -29.23
N PHE A 247 4.19 40.66 -29.06
CA PHE A 247 4.21 41.43 -27.81
C PHE A 247 3.65 42.85 -27.95
N GLY A 248 3.37 43.32 -29.17
CA GLY A 248 2.71 44.61 -29.41
C GLY A 248 3.59 45.84 -29.19
N TYR A 249 4.91 45.70 -29.13
CA TYR A 249 5.82 46.81 -28.85
C TYR A 249 5.83 47.87 -29.97
N TYR A 250 5.94 49.14 -29.59
CA TYR A 250 5.93 50.25 -30.54
C TYR A 250 7.13 50.22 -31.49
N HIS A 251 8.32 49.98 -30.93
CA HIS A 251 9.55 49.81 -31.68
C HIS A 251 10.35 48.65 -31.12
N VAL A 252 10.96 47.88 -32.03
CA VAL A 252 11.94 46.85 -31.77
C VAL A 252 13.10 47.09 -32.74
N GLY A 253 14.30 47.21 -32.19
CA GLY A 253 15.54 47.40 -32.94
C GLY A 253 16.58 46.39 -32.49
N ILE A 254 17.36 45.85 -33.42
CA ILE A 254 18.55 45.06 -33.09
C ILE A 254 19.77 45.84 -33.54
N PHE A 255 20.62 46.17 -32.58
CA PHE A 255 21.92 46.77 -32.80
C PHE A 255 22.99 45.68 -32.73
N LEU A 256 23.92 45.68 -33.68
CA LEU A 256 25.12 44.84 -33.63
C LEU A 256 26.33 45.72 -33.33
N LEU A 257 27.29 45.20 -32.57
CA LEU A 257 28.53 45.91 -32.34
C LEU A 257 29.39 45.91 -33.61
N ASP A 258 30.05 47.04 -33.88
CA ASP A 258 31.07 47.12 -34.93
C ASP A 258 32.30 46.27 -34.59
N GLU A 259 33.19 46.06 -35.55
CA GLU A 259 34.38 45.19 -35.37
C GLU A 259 35.28 45.62 -34.20
N ARG A 260 35.27 46.92 -33.88
CA ARG A 260 36.06 47.51 -32.78
C ARG A 260 35.31 47.55 -31.45
N LYS A 261 34.02 47.19 -31.43
CA LYS A 261 33.11 47.27 -30.28
C LYS A 261 33.01 48.67 -29.67
N GLU A 262 33.24 49.69 -30.48
CA GLU A 262 33.12 51.10 -30.10
C GLU A 262 31.69 51.60 -30.29
N TYR A 263 30.98 51.05 -31.28
CA TYR A 263 29.64 51.49 -31.66
C TYR A 263 28.66 50.32 -31.80
N ALA A 264 27.44 50.53 -31.33
CA ALA A 264 26.29 49.69 -31.59
C ALA A 264 25.54 50.25 -32.80
N VAL A 265 25.48 49.49 -33.90
CA VAL A 265 24.92 49.90 -35.19
C VAL A 265 23.57 49.21 -35.40
N LEU A 266 22.52 49.99 -35.65
CA LEU A 266 21.19 49.43 -35.91
C LEU A 266 21.25 48.58 -37.19
N THR A 267 20.82 47.32 -37.11
CA THR A 267 20.91 46.34 -38.20
C THR A 267 19.54 45.79 -38.61
N ALA A 268 18.56 45.77 -37.70
CA ALA A 268 17.20 45.35 -38.00
C ALA A 268 16.18 46.14 -37.17
N THR A 269 14.98 46.32 -37.70
CA THR A 269 13.89 47.01 -37.01
C THR A 269 12.50 46.70 -37.57
N ASN A 270 11.46 46.72 -36.72
CA ASN A 270 10.06 46.55 -37.16
C ASN A 270 9.40 47.85 -37.66
N SER A 271 9.81 49.01 -37.14
CA SER A 271 9.04 50.27 -37.23
C SER A 271 9.46 51.15 -38.41
N GLU A 272 8.58 52.06 -38.85
CA GLU A 272 8.89 53.05 -39.88
C GLU A 272 9.98 54.04 -39.44
N GLY A 273 9.90 54.57 -38.21
CA GLY A 273 10.94 55.42 -37.64
C GLY A 273 12.29 54.72 -37.59
N GLY A 274 12.29 53.48 -37.10
CA GLY A 274 13.45 52.59 -37.13
C GLY A 274 14.03 52.37 -38.52
N ARG A 275 13.20 52.23 -39.56
CA ARG A 275 13.65 52.07 -40.94
C ARG A 275 14.39 53.32 -41.43
N ALA A 276 13.89 54.51 -41.13
CA ALA A 276 14.60 55.76 -41.39
C ALA A 276 15.93 55.83 -40.62
N MET A 277 15.99 55.28 -39.39
CA MET A 277 17.24 55.14 -38.63
C MET A 277 18.22 54.17 -39.27
N LEU A 278 17.73 53.06 -39.80
CA LEU A 278 18.52 52.04 -40.47
C LEU A 278 19.14 52.60 -41.77
N GLU A 279 18.36 53.30 -42.57
CA GLU A 279 18.80 53.88 -43.86
C GLU A 279 19.90 54.93 -43.70
N ARG A 280 19.92 55.69 -42.60
CA ARG A 280 20.99 56.63 -42.27
C ARG A 280 22.21 55.98 -41.59
N GLY A 281 22.16 54.68 -41.32
CA GLY A 281 23.19 53.96 -40.58
C GLY A 281 23.30 54.42 -39.12
N HIS A 282 22.18 54.55 -38.40
CA HIS A 282 22.17 55.01 -37.02
C HIS A 282 23.03 54.14 -36.10
N PHE A 283 23.91 54.79 -35.33
CA PHE A 283 24.81 54.14 -34.39
C PHE A 283 24.88 54.90 -33.07
N LEU A 284 25.19 54.17 -32.00
CA LEU A 284 25.33 54.70 -30.65
C LEU A 284 26.67 54.24 -30.06
N LYS A 285 27.37 55.14 -29.37
CA LYS A 285 28.66 54.82 -28.76
C LYS A 285 28.46 53.96 -27.50
N VAL A 286 29.16 52.84 -27.44
CA VAL A 286 29.08 51.88 -26.33
C VAL A 286 29.52 52.55 -25.02
N GLY A 287 28.74 52.35 -23.95
CA GLY A 287 29.00 52.85 -22.59
C GLY A 287 28.71 54.33 -22.34
N GLU A 288 28.52 55.14 -23.38
CA GLU A 288 28.39 56.60 -23.24
C GLU A 288 27.02 57.15 -23.66
N THR A 289 26.41 56.62 -24.73
CA THR A 289 25.21 57.23 -25.34
C THR A 289 23.99 56.33 -25.24
N GLY A 290 22.93 56.84 -24.61
CA GLY A 290 21.63 56.18 -24.56
C GLY A 290 21.61 54.88 -23.75
N ILE A 291 20.42 54.28 -23.65
CA ILE A 291 20.21 53.06 -22.87
C ILE A 291 20.78 51.84 -23.60
N VAL A 292 20.72 51.83 -24.93
CA VAL A 292 21.40 50.85 -25.79
C VAL A 292 22.91 50.85 -25.57
N GLY A 293 23.56 52.02 -25.56
CA GLY A 293 25.00 52.13 -25.29
C GLY A 293 25.35 51.66 -23.88
N PHE A 294 24.53 52.00 -22.88
CA PHE A 294 24.71 51.53 -21.51
C PHE A 294 24.64 50.00 -21.40
N ALA A 295 23.62 49.37 -22.00
CA ALA A 295 23.43 47.92 -21.97
C ALA A 295 24.59 47.20 -22.68
N ALA A 296 25.07 47.77 -23.79
CA ALA A 296 26.23 47.26 -24.50
C ALA A 296 27.52 47.31 -23.64
N GLY A 297 27.75 48.42 -22.93
CA GLY A 297 28.98 48.63 -22.16
C GLY A 297 29.03 47.85 -20.84
N ASN A 298 27.88 47.65 -20.19
CA ASN A 298 27.81 47.05 -18.85
C ASN A 298 27.38 45.57 -18.85
N LEU A 299 27.02 45.00 -20.01
CA LEU A 299 26.47 43.63 -20.14
C LEU A 299 25.26 43.40 -19.23
N GLN A 300 24.47 44.44 -19.00
CA GLN A 300 23.31 44.43 -18.11
C GLN A 300 22.11 45.00 -18.84
N ALA A 301 20.96 44.34 -18.66
CA ALA A 301 19.69 44.89 -19.11
C ALA A 301 19.40 46.21 -18.40
N ARG A 302 18.77 47.15 -19.10
CA ARG A 302 18.32 48.41 -18.50
C ARG A 302 16.94 48.79 -19.02
N ILE A 303 16.07 49.16 -18.09
CA ILE A 303 14.76 49.76 -18.36
C ILE A 303 14.85 51.25 -18.05
N ALA A 304 14.32 52.07 -18.93
CA ALA A 304 14.16 53.51 -18.77
C ALA A 304 12.69 53.89 -18.89
N LEU A 305 12.27 54.78 -18.00
CA LEU A 305 10.89 55.24 -17.88
C LEU A 305 10.82 56.75 -18.11
N ASP A 306 9.71 57.25 -18.65
CA ASP A 306 9.41 58.68 -18.88
C ASP A 306 9.20 59.47 -17.57
N VAL A 307 10.18 59.39 -16.65
CA VAL A 307 10.28 60.11 -15.38
C VAL A 307 11.76 60.27 -14.97
N GLY A 308 12.10 61.36 -14.28
CA GLY A 308 13.43 61.51 -13.66
C GLY A 308 14.57 61.74 -14.65
N ALA A 309 15.76 61.21 -14.34
CA ALA A 309 16.98 61.41 -15.14
C ALA A 309 16.92 60.74 -16.53
N ASP A 310 16.07 59.72 -16.70
CA ASP A 310 15.94 58.98 -17.95
C ASP A 310 15.08 59.70 -19.01
N ALA A 311 14.30 60.71 -18.60
CA ALA A 311 13.46 61.50 -19.51
C ALA A 311 14.28 62.23 -20.62
N VAL A 312 15.59 62.42 -20.41
CA VAL A 312 16.51 63.06 -21.37
C VAL A 312 16.79 62.14 -22.57
N TYR A 313 16.60 60.83 -22.45
CA TYR A 313 16.92 59.85 -23.49
C TYR A 313 15.83 59.68 -24.57
N PHE A 314 14.61 60.17 -24.35
CA PHE A 314 13.47 60.00 -25.27
C PHE A 314 13.39 61.04 -26.40
N ASN A 315 14.39 61.92 -26.55
CA ASN A 315 14.40 62.96 -27.59
C ASN A 315 14.91 62.44 -28.93
N ASN A 316 14.27 61.40 -29.47
CA ASN A 316 14.56 60.87 -30.81
C ASN A 316 13.47 61.31 -31.81
N PRO A 317 13.80 62.17 -32.79
CA PRO A 317 12.84 62.65 -33.79
C PRO A 317 12.13 61.54 -34.59
N ASP A 318 12.77 60.38 -34.75
CA ASP A 318 12.21 59.25 -35.50
C ASP A 318 11.26 58.38 -34.68
N LEU A 319 11.36 58.45 -33.35
CA LEU A 319 10.52 57.69 -32.40
C LEU A 319 9.89 58.65 -31.37
N PRO A 320 9.15 59.68 -31.80
CA PRO A 320 8.70 60.77 -30.92
C PRO A 320 7.62 60.34 -29.92
N LYS A 321 7.09 59.12 -30.04
CA LYS A 321 6.05 58.57 -29.16
C LYS A 321 6.61 57.69 -28.05
N THR A 322 7.92 57.50 -27.98
CA THR A 322 8.52 56.64 -26.95
C THR A 322 8.36 57.25 -25.57
N ARG A 323 7.85 56.44 -24.64
CA ARG A 323 7.65 56.79 -23.21
C ARG A 323 8.27 55.77 -22.25
N SER A 324 8.66 54.60 -22.74
CA SER A 324 9.57 53.71 -22.02
C SER A 324 10.42 52.95 -23.00
N GLU A 325 11.62 52.58 -22.58
CA GLU A 325 12.61 51.86 -23.38
C GLU A 325 13.25 50.76 -22.52
N MET A 326 13.56 49.63 -23.13
CA MET A 326 14.27 48.52 -22.53
C MET A 326 15.34 48.02 -23.49
N ALA A 327 16.59 48.02 -23.04
CA ALA A 327 17.71 47.50 -23.80
C ALA A 327 18.29 46.24 -23.15
N LEU A 328 18.47 45.20 -23.96
CA LEU A 328 18.88 43.86 -23.54
C LEU A 328 20.16 43.46 -24.29
N PRO A 329 21.26 43.11 -23.60
CA PRO A 329 22.49 42.71 -24.26
C PRO A 329 22.33 41.34 -24.93
N LEU A 330 22.73 41.22 -26.19
CA LEU A 330 22.78 39.96 -26.94
C LEU A 330 24.15 39.32 -26.74
N VAL A 331 24.23 38.27 -25.92
CA VAL A 331 25.49 37.63 -25.53
C VAL A 331 25.53 36.18 -26.01
N ALA A 332 26.57 35.83 -26.76
CA ALA A 332 26.83 34.45 -27.18
C ALA A 332 28.25 34.05 -26.78
N SER A 333 28.41 32.84 -26.20
CA SER A 333 29.72 32.31 -25.77
C SER A 333 30.53 33.27 -24.88
N GLY A 334 29.84 34.03 -24.02
CA GLY A 334 30.45 35.01 -23.12
C GLY A 334 30.92 36.31 -23.80
N GLN A 335 30.60 36.52 -25.08
CA GLN A 335 30.90 37.75 -25.80
C GLN A 335 29.60 38.47 -26.18
N ILE A 336 29.56 39.79 -25.94
CA ILE A 336 28.49 40.62 -26.48
C ILE A 336 28.62 40.74 -27.99
N LEU A 337 27.51 40.47 -28.67
CA LEU A 337 27.33 40.61 -30.11
C LEU A 337 26.58 41.90 -30.46
N GLY A 338 25.69 42.36 -29.57
CA GLY A 338 24.78 43.46 -29.86
C GLY A 338 23.82 43.74 -28.72
N VAL A 339 22.76 44.49 -29.02
CA VAL A 339 21.71 44.88 -28.09
C VAL A 339 20.36 44.81 -28.79
N LEU A 340 19.38 44.20 -28.14
CA LEU A 340 17.97 44.29 -28.50
C LEU A 340 17.39 45.50 -27.78
N ASP A 341 16.89 46.46 -28.55
CA ASP A 341 16.20 47.65 -28.08
C ASP A 341 14.69 47.49 -28.29
N VAL A 342 13.90 47.76 -27.24
CA VAL A 342 12.45 47.65 -27.26
C VAL A 342 11.86 48.90 -26.63
N GLN A 343 10.95 49.56 -27.34
CA GLN A 343 10.33 50.80 -26.91
C GLN A 343 8.80 50.73 -26.93
N SER A 344 8.17 51.44 -26.01
CA SER A 344 6.73 51.53 -25.86
C SER A 344 6.23 52.97 -25.83
N THR A 345 4.98 53.18 -26.24
CA THR A 345 4.27 54.46 -26.09
C THR A 345 3.65 54.65 -24.69
N GLU A 346 3.77 53.66 -23.80
CA GLU A 346 3.31 53.74 -22.42
C GLU A 346 4.49 53.99 -21.46
N SER A 347 4.35 54.84 -20.44
CA SER A 347 5.49 55.25 -19.58
C SER A 347 6.11 54.17 -18.69
N ARG A 348 5.39 53.08 -18.44
CA ARG A 348 5.81 51.99 -17.55
C ARG A 348 5.45 50.63 -18.14
N ALA A 349 5.74 50.46 -19.43
CA ALA A 349 5.40 49.25 -20.15
C ALA A 349 6.26 48.04 -19.77
N PHE A 350 7.46 48.26 -19.21
CA PHE A 350 8.44 47.21 -18.96
C PHE A 350 8.72 46.99 -17.49
N ASN A 351 8.94 45.72 -17.13
CA ASN A 351 9.38 45.25 -15.82
C ASN A 351 10.44 44.13 -15.96
N GLU A 352 10.95 43.61 -14.85
CA GLU A 352 12.01 42.58 -14.83
C GLU A 352 11.57 41.20 -15.39
N ASP A 353 10.27 40.89 -15.39
CA ASP A 353 9.76 39.66 -16.00
C ASP A 353 9.83 39.76 -17.53
N ASP A 354 9.65 40.96 -18.10
CA ASP A 354 9.82 41.22 -19.54
C ASP A 354 11.28 41.06 -19.97
N VAL A 355 12.22 41.52 -19.13
CA VAL A 355 13.67 41.28 -19.29
C VAL A 355 13.95 39.79 -19.34
N SER A 356 13.44 39.04 -18.35
CA SER A 356 13.67 37.59 -18.24
C SER A 356 13.09 36.82 -19.43
N THR A 357 11.90 37.23 -19.91
CA THR A 357 11.23 36.60 -21.04
C THR A 357 11.97 36.84 -22.35
N LEU A 358 12.38 38.08 -22.62
CA LEU A 358 13.08 38.42 -23.86
C LEU A 358 14.56 38.00 -23.87
N GLN A 359 15.19 37.77 -22.72
CA GLN A 359 16.55 37.21 -22.65
C GLN A 359 16.62 35.71 -22.98
N ILE A 360 15.49 34.99 -22.90
CA ILE A 360 15.42 33.57 -23.28
C ILE A 360 15.32 33.40 -24.81
N LEU A 361 14.76 34.41 -25.49
CA LEU A 361 14.64 34.46 -26.95
C LEU A 361 15.98 34.82 -27.59
#